data_AF-A0A0B2V5N1-F1
#
_entry.id   AF-A0A0B2V5N1-F1
#
_cell.length_a   1.000
_cell.length_b   1.000
_cell.length_c   1.000
_cell.angle_alpha   90.00
_cell.angle_beta   90.00
_cell.angle_gamma   90.00
#
_symmetry.space_group_name_H-M   'P 1'
#
loop_
_entity.id
_entity.type
_entity.pdbx_description
1 polymer ?
#
loop_
_entity_poly.entity_id
_entity_poly.type
_entity_poly.pdbx_seq_one_letter_code
_entity_poly.pdbx_strand_id
1 'polypeptide(L)'
;MLRRRTSGWSCSTSTTAKKTRRRRINNEFAPLLPPPVDVSRLNESGFEQEVRVNDKQRCEKQEHDILHKFQKNGFDKEDLIYLEKAFDEMQNDGTASWHRTLFWVPPCEMPIIEMLAKPRKVNNTEMFYDDFELADILPHSTGCARTQGYYKLSSKQKRGMLRPQAFQDGAEISERDETTVRHIVQATRKARSDNRRLLSSMGETSSVFFKVNRLKHREKMIKFARSRIHGWGIYALEAIAPGEMIVEYVGQKIRPTVADERERRYISKGMDSSYLFRIDCDNVIDATNMGNFARFINHSCQPNCYAKAVVLDGEKRIVIYSKTQISKGEEITYDYNFPVEEEDKVECLCGAPSCRGTLN
;
A
#
# COMPACT_ATOMS: atom_id res chain seq x y z
N MET A 1 14.22 18.48 1.45
CA MET A 1 15.57 18.95 1.86
C MET A 1 15.54 20.48 1.97
N LEU A 2 15.80 21.02 3.17
CA LEU A 2 15.65 22.45 3.49
C LEU A 2 16.98 23.22 3.30
N ARG A 3 16.86 24.39 2.69
CA ARG A 3 17.62 25.67 2.84
C ARG A 3 18.99 25.68 3.55
N ARG A 4 19.98 26.29 2.87
CA ARG A 4 21.16 26.90 3.50
C ARG A 4 20.88 28.34 3.95
N ARG A 5 21.29 28.65 5.19
CA ARG A 5 21.50 30.00 5.75
C ARG A 5 22.96 30.40 5.49
N THR A 6 23.19 31.68 5.18
CA THR A 6 24.46 32.37 5.49
C THR A 6 24.16 33.72 6.17
N SER A 7 25.17 34.15 6.90
CA SER A 7 25.24 35.05 8.06
C SER A 7 25.11 36.55 7.79
N GLY A 8 24.76 37.29 8.86
CA GLY A 8 25.02 38.73 9.00
C GLY A 8 24.23 39.34 10.15
N TRP A 9 24.82 39.42 11.34
CA TRP A 9 24.28 40.19 12.47
C TRP A 9 25.03 41.53 12.59
N SER A 10 24.28 42.63 12.64
CA SER A 10 24.63 43.80 13.44
C SER A 10 23.33 44.40 14.01
N CYS A 11 23.43 44.84 15.26
CA CYS A 11 22.33 45.17 16.15
C CYS A 11 21.97 46.66 16.08
N SER A 12 20.68 46.99 16.03
CA SER A 12 20.16 48.22 16.65
C SER A 12 18.68 48.07 17.00
N THR A 13 18.37 48.35 18.27
CA THR A 13 17.05 48.32 18.89
C THR A 13 16.23 49.53 18.47
N SER A 14 15.00 49.33 17.98
CA SER A 14 13.92 50.31 18.12
C SER A 14 12.55 49.63 18.04
N THR A 15 11.75 49.86 19.06
CA THR A 15 10.41 49.31 19.27
C THR A 15 9.40 50.14 18.48
N THR A 16 8.76 49.56 17.46
CA THR A 16 7.54 50.14 16.87
C THR A 16 6.57 49.03 16.45
N ALA A 17 5.38 49.03 17.07
CA ALA A 17 4.30 48.10 16.77
C ALA A 17 3.75 48.35 15.35
N LYS A 18 3.94 47.38 14.44
CA LYS A 18 3.32 47.39 13.11
C LYS A 18 2.07 46.52 13.11
N LYS A 19 0.92 47.16 12.86
CA LYS A 19 -0.39 46.54 12.60
C LYS A 19 -0.29 45.62 11.38
N THR A 20 -0.18 44.31 11.58
CA THR A 20 -0.25 43.33 10.48
C THR A 20 -1.68 43.13 10.02
N ARG A 21 -1.99 43.66 8.84
CA ARG A 21 -3.21 43.41 8.07
C ARG A 21 -3.21 41.93 7.66
N ARG A 22 -4.06 41.09 8.28
CA ARG A 22 -4.26 39.68 7.90
C ARG A 22 -4.70 39.62 6.44
N ARG A 23 -3.82 39.21 5.53
CA ARG A 23 -4.22 38.77 4.18
C ARG A 23 -4.97 37.45 4.34
N ARG A 24 -6.27 37.43 4.01
CA ARG A 24 -7.00 36.18 3.77
C ARG A 24 -6.33 35.50 2.59
N ILE A 25 -5.68 34.36 2.83
CA ILE A 25 -5.27 33.45 1.78
C ILE A 25 -6.56 32.76 1.34
N ASN A 26 -7.03 33.05 0.12
CA ASN A 26 -8.12 32.29 -0.46
C ASN A 26 -7.65 30.86 -0.63
N ASN A 27 -8.32 29.94 0.05
CA ASN A 27 -7.96 28.53 0.05
C ASN A 27 -8.56 27.90 -1.21
N GLU A 28 -7.86 28.03 -2.35
CA GLU A 28 -8.33 27.56 -3.67
C GLU A 28 -8.59 26.05 -3.74
N PHE A 29 -8.17 25.29 -2.72
CA PHE A 29 -8.41 23.85 -2.57
C PHE A 29 -9.64 23.49 -1.74
N ALA A 30 -10.33 24.45 -1.13
CA ALA A 30 -11.58 24.22 -0.39
C ALA A 30 -12.68 23.49 -1.20
N PRO A 31 -12.82 23.69 -2.53
CA PRO A 31 -13.83 22.97 -3.33
C PRO A 31 -13.51 21.48 -3.56
N LEU A 32 -12.27 21.04 -3.29
CA LEU A 32 -11.85 19.64 -3.45
C LEU A 32 -11.99 18.83 -2.15
N LEU A 33 -12.38 19.48 -1.05
CA LEU A 33 -12.68 18.78 0.19
C LEU A 33 -14.05 18.13 0.05
N PRO A 34 -14.21 16.83 0.39
CA PRO A 34 -15.53 16.25 0.49
C PRO A 34 -16.36 17.09 1.48
N PRO A 35 -17.66 17.31 1.22
CA PRO A 35 -18.51 18.05 2.14
C PRO A 35 -18.46 17.39 3.53
N PRO A 36 -18.60 18.18 4.61
CA PRO A 36 -18.67 17.61 5.95
C PRO A 36 -19.77 16.56 5.99
N VAL A 37 -19.42 15.35 6.42
CA VAL A 37 -20.35 14.23 6.51
C VAL A 37 -21.43 14.61 7.52
N ASP A 38 -22.67 14.70 7.03
CA ASP A 38 -23.84 14.98 7.85
C ASP A 38 -24.15 13.75 8.71
N VAL A 39 -23.68 13.79 9.95
CA VAL A 39 -23.78 12.69 10.92
C VAL A 39 -25.25 12.33 11.23
N SER A 40 -26.19 13.25 10.98
CA SER A 40 -27.61 13.02 11.18
C SER A 40 -28.24 12.09 10.13
N ARG A 41 -27.66 11.99 8.92
CA ARG A 41 -28.14 11.12 7.84
C ARG A 41 -27.60 9.69 7.89
N LEU A 42 -26.58 9.43 8.71
CA LEU A 42 -26.02 8.08 8.87
C LEU A 42 -26.91 7.17 9.72
N ASN A 43 -27.84 7.73 10.50
CA ASN A 43 -28.79 6.97 11.31
C ASN A 43 -30.01 6.47 10.50
N GLU A 44 -30.21 6.94 9.26
CA GLU A 44 -31.41 6.59 8.46
C GLU A 44 -31.17 5.52 7.40
N SER A 45 -29.91 5.24 7.03
CA SER A 45 -29.59 4.13 6.15
C SER A 45 -29.31 2.87 6.98
N GLY A 46 -30.35 2.08 7.23
CA GLY A 46 -30.24 0.73 7.76
C GLY A 46 -29.34 -0.13 6.86
N PHE A 47 -28.06 -0.18 7.20
CA PHE A 47 -27.09 -1.13 6.68
C PHE A 47 -26.78 -2.11 7.83
N GLU A 48 -27.76 -2.92 8.20
CA GLU A 48 -27.49 -4.16 8.93
C GLU A 48 -26.89 -5.16 7.93
N GLN A 49 -25.60 -5.01 7.63
CA GLN A 49 -24.84 -6.17 7.21
C GLN A 49 -24.64 -7.02 8.47
N GLU A 50 -25.38 -8.13 8.56
CA GLU A 50 -25.02 -9.22 9.48
C GLU A 50 -23.59 -9.66 9.16
N VAL A 51 -22.62 -9.10 9.89
CA VAL A 51 -21.27 -9.65 9.93
C VAL A 51 -21.41 -10.99 10.62
N ARG A 52 -21.38 -12.09 9.86
CA ARG A 52 -21.21 -13.43 10.44
C ARG A 52 -19.80 -13.50 11.01
N VAL A 53 -19.66 -13.08 12.25
CA VAL A 53 -18.44 -13.30 13.04
C VAL A 53 -18.37 -14.80 13.30
N ASN A 54 -17.39 -15.46 12.71
CA ASN A 54 -17.12 -16.87 12.97
C ASN A 54 -16.31 -16.92 14.28
N ASP A 55 -16.98 -16.73 15.41
CA ASP A 55 -16.36 -16.72 16.72
C ASP A 55 -15.82 -18.13 17.02
N LYS A 56 -14.48 -18.24 17.03
CA LYS A 56 -13.85 -19.46 17.56
C LYS A 56 -14.17 -19.55 19.04
N GLN A 57 -14.72 -20.68 19.47
CA GLN A 57 -14.96 -20.95 20.88
C GLN A 57 -13.65 -20.81 21.66
N ARG A 58 -13.66 -19.95 22.68
CA ARG A 58 -12.48 -19.62 23.49
C ARG A 58 -12.10 -20.83 24.35
N CYS A 59 -10.82 -20.94 24.70
CA CYS A 59 -10.37 -21.97 25.64
C CYS A 59 -10.71 -21.56 27.08
N GLU A 60 -11.01 -22.52 27.97
CA GLU A 60 -11.37 -22.28 29.38
C GLU A 60 -10.40 -21.33 30.10
N LYS A 61 -9.10 -21.43 29.80
CA LYS A 61 -8.08 -20.54 30.38
C LYS A 61 -8.27 -19.08 29.95
N GLN A 62 -8.60 -18.86 28.68
CA GLN A 62 -8.85 -17.52 28.14
C GLN A 62 -10.13 -16.93 28.73
N GLU A 63 -11.17 -17.74 28.90
CA GLU A 63 -12.41 -17.31 29.55
C GLU A 63 -12.18 -16.90 31.00
N HIS A 64 -11.42 -17.70 31.76
CA HIS A 64 -11.09 -17.38 33.14
C HIS A 64 -10.25 -16.10 33.25
N ASP A 65 -9.29 -15.88 32.34
CA ASP A 65 -8.49 -14.65 32.31
C ASP A 65 -9.35 -13.40 32.02
N ILE A 66 -10.34 -13.54 31.12
CA ILE A 66 -11.30 -12.47 30.79
C ILE A 66 -12.21 -12.17 32.01
N LEU A 67 -12.78 -13.20 32.64
CA LEU A 67 -13.63 -13.04 33.82
C LEU A 67 -12.86 -12.39 34.98
N HIS A 68 -11.61 -12.80 35.19
CA HIS A 68 -10.74 -12.17 36.18
C HIS A 68 -10.42 -10.70 35.83
N LYS A 69 -10.26 -10.37 34.54
CA LYS A 69 -10.11 -8.98 34.07
C LYS A 69 -11.36 -8.15 34.38
N PHE A 70 -12.57 -8.67 34.10
CA PHE A 70 -13.83 -7.99 34.43
C PHE A 70 -13.98 -7.75 35.94
N GLN A 71 -13.66 -8.75 36.76
CA GLN A 71 -13.76 -8.62 38.21
C GLN A 71 -12.77 -7.59 38.78
N LYS A 72 -11.60 -7.46 38.16
CA LYS A 72 -10.52 -6.57 38.65
C LYS A 72 -10.63 -5.14 38.12
N ASN A 73 -10.95 -4.99 36.84
CA ASN A 73 -10.90 -3.71 36.12
C ASN A 73 -12.29 -3.14 35.77
N GLY A 74 -13.36 -3.91 35.96
CA GLY A 74 -14.73 -3.53 35.57
C GLY A 74 -15.04 -3.83 34.09
N PHE A 75 -16.24 -3.44 33.66
CA PHE A 75 -16.72 -3.58 32.28
C PHE A 75 -16.47 -2.31 31.51
N ASP A 76 -15.87 -2.41 30.31
CA ASP A 76 -15.71 -1.24 29.47
C ASP A 76 -17.02 -0.81 28.80
N LYS A 77 -16.98 0.28 28.03
CA LYS A 77 -18.17 0.83 27.38
C LYS A 77 -18.77 -0.13 26.34
N GLU A 78 -17.92 -0.88 25.63
CA GLU A 78 -18.35 -1.80 24.58
C GLU A 78 -19.00 -3.04 25.20
N ASP A 79 -18.37 -3.60 26.24
CA ASP A 79 -18.92 -4.68 27.06
C ASP A 79 -20.31 -4.33 27.58
N LEU A 80 -20.50 -3.10 28.08
CA LEU A 80 -21.79 -2.63 28.59
C LEU A 80 -22.87 -2.54 27.50
N ILE A 81 -22.51 -2.15 26.28
CA ILE A 81 -23.43 -2.14 25.13
C ILE A 81 -23.86 -3.57 24.78
N TYR A 82 -22.91 -4.52 24.79
CA TYR A 82 -23.22 -5.92 24.52
C TYR A 82 -24.07 -6.55 25.62
N LEU A 83 -23.81 -6.22 26.89
CA LEU A 83 -24.62 -6.67 28.01
C LEU A 83 -26.03 -6.08 27.99
N GLU A 84 -26.16 -4.79 27.63
CA GLU A 84 -27.47 -4.14 27.43
C GLU A 84 -28.25 -4.83 26.31
N LYS A 85 -27.61 -5.07 25.17
CA LYS A 85 -28.24 -5.77 24.04
C LYS A 85 -28.67 -7.19 24.41
N ALA A 86 -27.81 -7.95 25.09
CA ALA A 86 -28.13 -9.30 25.54
C ALA A 86 -29.26 -9.30 26.57
N PHE A 87 -29.31 -8.30 27.46
CA PHE A 87 -30.39 -8.12 28.42
C PHE A 87 -31.73 -7.87 27.71
N ASP A 88 -31.75 -6.99 26.71
CA ASP A 88 -32.94 -6.70 25.91
C ASP A 88 -33.40 -7.92 25.09
N GLU A 89 -32.47 -8.65 24.48
CA GLU A 89 -32.75 -9.91 23.76
C GLU A 89 -33.36 -10.96 24.70
N MET A 90 -32.79 -11.17 25.89
CA MET A 90 -33.32 -12.09 26.90
C MET A 90 -34.73 -11.70 27.39
N GLN A 91 -35.03 -10.40 27.41
CA GLN A 91 -36.35 -9.89 27.77
C GLN A 91 -37.39 -10.15 26.67
N ASN A 92 -37.00 -10.00 25.41
CA ASN A 92 -37.87 -10.18 24.26
C ASN A 92 -38.10 -11.65 23.90
N ASP A 93 -37.10 -12.52 24.08
CA ASP A 93 -37.18 -13.95 23.76
C ASP A 93 -37.95 -14.76 24.83
N GLY A 94 -38.29 -14.14 25.97
CA GLY A 94 -39.03 -14.78 27.07
C GLY A 94 -38.22 -15.82 27.84
N THR A 95 -36.92 -15.96 27.55
CA THR A 95 -36.00 -16.92 28.16
C THR A 95 -35.65 -16.56 29.61
N ALA A 96 -35.85 -15.30 30.00
CA ALA A 96 -35.54 -14.84 31.34
C ALA A 96 -36.69 -15.12 32.33
N SER A 97 -36.34 -15.60 33.53
CA SER A 97 -37.27 -16.13 34.56
C SER A 97 -37.72 -15.11 35.62
N TRP A 98 -37.37 -13.84 35.44
CA TRP A 98 -37.87 -12.71 36.22
C TRP A 98 -39.38 -12.54 36.14
N HIS A 99 -40.00 -12.24 37.28
CA HIS A 99 -41.45 -12.08 37.42
C HIS A 99 -41.93 -10.64 37.14
N ARG A 100 -41.02 -9.73 36.74
CA ARG A 100 -41.26 -8.30 36.50
C ARG A 100 -40.34 -7.80 35.40
N THR A 101 -40.79 -6.81 34.64
CA THR A 101 -39.97 -5.99 33.75
C THR A 101 -38.95 -5.22 34.60
N LEU A 102 -37.69 -5.64 34.60
CA LEU A 102 -36.56 -4.84 35.09
C LEU A 102 -36.08 -3.90 33.96
N PHE A 103 -35.35 -2.87 34.34
CA PHE A 103 -34.72 -1.91 33.43
C PHE A 103 -33.22 -2.02 33.54
N TRP A 104 -32.51 -1.91 32.41
CA TRP A 104 -31.07 -1.81 32.40
C TRP A 104 -30.63 -0.51 33.10
N VAL A 105 -29.73 -0.62 34.08
CA VAL A 105 -29.12 0.53 34.75
C VAL A 105 -27.61 0.42 34.56
N PRO A 106 -26.99 1.27 33.71
CA PRO A 106 -25.56 1.21 33.50
C PRO A 106 -24.80 1.63 34.76
N PRO A 107 -23.60 1.09 35.00
CA PRO A 107 -22.76 1.48 36.13
C PRO A 107 -22.36 2.97 36.04
N CYS A 108 -22.22 3.62 37.19
CA CYS A 108 -21.95 5.05 37.30
C CYS A 108 -20.51 5.44 36.87
N GLU A 109 -19.57 4.50 37.01
CA GLU A 109 -18.18 4.67 36.62
C GLU A 109 -17.80 3.59 35.61
N MET A 110 -17.32 4.02 34.44
CA MET A 110 -16.78 3.12 33.42
C MET A 110 -15.25 3.18 33.47
N PRO A 111 -14.55 2.04 33.43
CA PRO A 111 -13.11 2.01 33.26
C PRO A 111 -12.74 2.70 31.95
N ILE A 112 -11.82 3.64 32.05
CA ILE A 112 -11.30 4.39 30.92
C ILE A 112 -10.24 3.49 30.26
N ILE A 113 -10.26 3.35 28.94
CA ILE A 113 -9.17 2.71 28.21
C ILE A 113 -7.89 3.53 28.46
N GLU A 114 -7.02 3.01 29.33
CA GLU A 114 -5.80 3.71 29.72
C GLU A 114 -4.70 3.51 28.67
N MET A 115 -4.04 4.62 28.32
CA MET A 115 -2.80 4.56 27.57
C MET A 115 -1.68 4.06 28.49
N LEU A 116 -0.88 3.12 27.99
CA LEU A 116 0.30 2.64 28.68
C LEU A 116 1.29 3.80 28.85
N ALA A 117 1.79 4.00 30.08
CA ALA A 117 2.79 5.02 30.38
C ALA A 117 4.09 4.85 29.56
N LYS A 118 4.38 3.63 29.11
CA LYS A 118 5.45 3.30 28.17
C LYS A 118 4.93 2.30 27.15
N PRO A 119 5.27 2.45 25.85
CA PRO A 119 4.84 1.49 24.84
C PRO A 119 5.40 0.11 25.14
N ARG A 120 4.53 -0.91 25.07
CA ARG A 120 4.91 -2.31 25.26
C ARG A 120 5.13 -2.97 23.89
N LYS A 121 6.26 -3.63 23.69
CA LYS A 121 6.55 -4.31 22.43
C LYS A 121 6.02 -5.75 22.46
N VAL A 122 5.07 -6.07 21.58
CA VAL A 122 4.51 -7.42 21.41
C VAL A 122 4.59 -7.78 19.93
N ASN A 123 5.23 -8.90 19.58
CA ASN A 123 5.37 -9.36 18.19
C ASN A 123 5.89 -8.29 17.21
N ASN A 124 6.82 -7.44 17.67
CA ASN A 124 7.39 -6.31 16.92
C ASN A 124 6.45 -5.11 16.67
N THR A 125 5.22 -5.16 17.21
CA THR A 125 4.28 -4.04 17.31
C THR A 125 4.46 -3.31 18.64
N GLU A 126 4.42 -1.97 18.61
CA GLU A 126 4.32 -1.14 19.81
C GLU A 126 2.86 -0.98 20.20
N MET A 127 2.50 -1.53 21.36
CA MET A 127 1.20 -1.34 21.99
C MET A 127 1.23 -0.08 22.86
N PHE A 128 0.27 0.80 22.65
CA PHE A 128 0.07 2.02 23.43
C PHE A 128 -1.12 1.94 24.38
N TYR A 129 -1.95 0.91 24.24
CA TYR A 129 -3.13 0.64 25.04
C TYR A 129 -2.98 -0.73 25.71
N ASP A 130 -3.64 -0.93 26.85
CA ASP A 130 -3.67 -2.24 27.54
C ASP A 130 -4.57 -3.27 26.85
N ASP A 131 -5.29 -2.83 25.81
CA ASP A 131 -6.13 -3.67 24.97
C ASP A 131 -5.36 -4.21 23.75
N PHE A 132 -5.48 -5.51 23.51
CA PHE A 132 -4.88 -6.20 22.38
C PHE A 132 -5.61 -5.90 21.06
N GLU A 133 -6.91 -5.56 21.10
CA GLU A 133 -7.66 -5.18 19.88
C GLU A 133 -7.24 -3.81 19.34
N LEU A 134 -6.66 -2.97 20.21
CA LEU A 134 -6.06 -1.69 19.87
C LEU A 134 -4.55 -1.80 19.55
N ALA A 135 -4.00 -3.02 19.44
CA ALA A 135 -2.66 -3.21 18.90
C ALA A 135 -2.58 -2.57 17.49
N ASP A 136 -1.48 -1.85 17.20
CA ASP A 136 -1.23 -1.06 15.97
C ASP A 136 -1.96 0.29 15.85
N ILE A 137 -2.82 0.68 16.80
CA ILE A 137 -3.42 2.02 16.81
C ILE A 137 -2.47 3.01 17.48
N LEU A 138 -1.98 3.97 16.70
CA LEU A 138 -1.14 5.04 17.24
C LEU A 138 -1.99 6.06 18.00
N PRO A 139 -1.60 6.38 19.24
CA PRO A 139 -2.36 7.32 20.06
C PRO A 139 -2.24 8.73 19.47
N HIS A 140 -3.38 9.39 19.35
CA HIS A 140 -3.41 10.81 19.07
C HIS A 140 -3.06 11.56 20.35
N SER A 141 -2.11 12.50 20.27
CA SER A 141 -1.71 13.35 21.42
C SER A 141 -2.86 14.15 22.06
N THR A 142 -3.99 14.31 21.37
CA THR A 142 -5.20 14.99 21.86
C THR A 142 -6.34 14.01 22.15
N GLY A 143 -6.07 12.70 22.11
CA GLY A 143 -7.05 11.62 22.29
C GLY A 143 -7.97 11.35 21.10
N CYS A 144 -8.09 12.27 20.12
CA CYS A 144 -8.98 12.11 18.98
C CYS A 144 -8.36 12.63 17.67
N ALA A 145 -8.48 11.86 16.59
CA ALA A 145 -8.07 12.29 15.25
C ALA A 145 -8.75 13.60 14.80
N ARG A 146 -10.01 13.83 15.22
CA ARG A 146 -10.81 15.02 14.85
C ARG A 146 -10.30 16.32 15.49
N THR A 147 -9.57 16.22 16.60
CA THR A 147 -9.04 17.40 17.32
C THR A 147 -7.64 17.78 16.87
N GLN A 148 -7.05 17.00 15.95
CA GLN A 148 -5.73 17.28 15.36
C GLN A 148 -5.88 17.83 13.94
N GLY A 149 -5.05 18.82 13.60
CA GLY A 149 -4.91 19.25 12.21
C GLY A 149 -4.23 18.18 11.35
N TYR A 150 -4.24 18.33 10.03
CA TYR A 150 -3.53 17.42 9.13
C TYR A 150 -2.02 17.39 9.44
N TYR A 151 -1.50 16.21 9.76
CA TYR A 151 -0.08 15.97 9.96
C TYR A 151 0.43 14.92 8.98
N LYS A 152 1.68 15.09 8.53
CA LYS A 152 2.32 14.14 7.62
C LYS A 152 3.00 13.04 8.43
N LEU A 153 2.56 11.81 8.21
CA LEU A 153 3.25 10.62 8.68
C LEU A 153 4.34 10.21 7.69
N SER A 154 5.49 9.79 8.22
CA SER A 154 6.53 9.15 7.42
C SER A 154 6.04 7.83 6.83
N SER A 155 6.62 7.42 5.70
CA SER A 155 6.28 6.12 5.08
C SER A 155 6.53 4.95 6.03
N LYS A 156 7.55 5.05 6.90
CA LYS A 156 7.85 4.06 7.94
C LYS A 156 6.72 3.96 8.98
N GLN A 157 6.20 5.09 9.45
CA GLN A 157 5.08 5.13 10.40
C GLN A 157 3.78 4.62 9.78
N LYS A 158 3.49 5.00 8.52
CA LYS A 158 2.29 4.54 7.82
C LYS A 158 2.24 3.02 7.70
N ARG A 159 3.37 2.36 7.43
CA ARG A 159 3.46 0.89 7.34
C ARG A 159 3.05 0.19 8.63
N GLY A 160 3.38 0.76 9.79
CA GLY A 160 3.00 0.20 11.09
C GLY A 160 1.52 0.39 11.45
N MET A 161 0.82 1.31 10.79
CA MET A 161 -0.61 1.60 11.05
C MET A 161 -1.57 0.84 10.12
N LEU A 162 -1.07 0.17 9.08
CA LEU A 162 -1.91 -0.61 8.17
C LEU A 162 -2.28 -1.94 8.85
N ARG A 163 -3.57 -2.09 9.21
CA ARG A 163 -4.10 -3.30 9.86
C ARG A 163 -3.68 -4.57 9.11
N PRO A 164 -3.16 -5.61 9.80
CA PRO A 164 -2.75 -6.87 9.18
C PRO A 164 -3.85 -7.57 8.37
N GLN A 165 -5.13 -7.38 8.73
CA GLN A 165 -6.25 -8.01 8.03
C GLN A 165 -6.50 -7.46 6.61
N ALA A 166 -6.07 -6.23 6.30
CA ALA A 166 -6.34 -5.62 4.99
C ALA A 166 -5.22 -5.86 3.95
N PHE A 167 -4.06 -6.38 4.37
CA PHE A 167 -2.92 -6.66 3.50
C PHE A 167 -2.18 -7.91 4.01
N GLN A 168 -2.68 -9.09 3.63
CA GLN A 168 -1.80 -10.26 3.54
C GLN A 168 -0.60 -9.91 2.63
N ASP A 169 0.53 -10.62 2.73
CA ASP A 169 1.73 -10.34 1.89
C ASP A 169 1.46 -10.41 0.37
N GLY A 170 0.28 -10.86 -0.04
CA GLY A 170 -0.22 -10.78 -1.40
C GLY A 170 -1.41 -9.84 -1.58
N ALA A 171 -1.58 -9.32 -2.80
CA ALA A 171 -2.76 -8.55 -3.17
C ALA A 171 -4.00 -9.45 -3.14
N GLU A 172 -5.09 -8.97 -2.51
CA GLU A 172 -6.38 -9.64 -2.60
C GLU A 172 -6.80 -9.78 -4.07
N ILE A 173 -7.06 -11.02 -4.45
CA ILE A 173 -7.49 -11.39 -5.79
C ILE A 173 -9.00 -11.54 -5.71
N SER A 174 -9.72 -10.58 -6.28
CA SER A 174 -11.17 -10.63 -6.31
C SER A 174 -11.66 -11.74 -7.24
N GLU A 175 -12.89 -12.22 -7.04
CA GLU A 175 -13.54 -13.15 -7.97
C GLU A 175 -13.58 -12.57 -9.40
N ARG A 176 -13.72 -11.24 -9.51
CA ARG A 176 -13.61 -10.53 -10.78
C ARG A 176 -12.25 -10.71 -11.43
N ASP A 177 -11.16 -10.57 -10.67
CA ASP A 177 -9.79 -10.79 -11.18
C ASP A 177 -9.60 -12.23 -11.66
N GLU A 178 -10.21 -13.20 -10.98
CA GLU A 178 -10.16 -14.59 -11.44
C GLU A 178 -10.91 -14.81 -12.76
N THR A 179 -12.11 -14.25 -12.89
CA THR A 179 -12.90 -14.37 -14.13
C THR A 179 -12.18 -13.70 -15.30
N THR A 180 -11.60 -12.51 -15.12
CA THR A 180 -10.77 -11.87 -16.16
C THR A 180 -9.58 -12.72 -16.52
N VAL A 181 -8.85 -13.29 -15.55
CA VAL A 181 -7.73 -14.20 -15.85
C VAL A 181 -8.20 -15.39 -16.67
N ARG A 182 -9.30 -16.06 -16.30
CA ARG A 182 -9.85 -17.19 -17.06
C ARG A 182 -10.19 -16.80 -18.50
N HIS A 183 -10.87 -15.67 -18.70
CA HIS A 183 -11.22 -15.17 -20.03
C HIS A 183 -9.99 -14.79 -20.86
N ILE A 184 -9.01 -14.10 -20.27
CA ILE A 184 -7.81 -13.68 -20.98
C ILE A 184 -6.92 -14.90 -21.30
N VAL A 185 -6.81 -15.89 -20.42
CA VAL A 185 -6.08 -17.14 -20.70
C VAL A 185 -6.69 -17.88 -21.90
N GLN A 186 -8.02 -18.00 -21.95
CA GLN A 186 -8.73 -18.60 -23.09
C GLN A 186 -8.49 -17.80 -24.38
N ALA A 187 -8.60 -16.47 -24.31
CA ALA A 187 -8.35 -15.58 -25.45
C ALA A 187 -6.89 -15.65 -25.92
N THR A 188 -5.93 -15.73 -25.00
CA THR A 188 -4.49 -15.76 -25.31
C THR A 188 -4.11 -17.08 -25.97
N ARG A 189 -4.69 -18.22 -25.53
CA ARG A 189 -4.49 -19.52 -26.21
C ARG A 189 -4.95 -19.45 -27.68
N LYS A 190 -6.13 -18.88 -27.92
CA LYS A 190 -6.66 -18.67 -29.27
C LYS A 190 -5.84 -17.68 -30.09
N ALA A 191 -5.45 -16.55 -29.51
CA ALA A 191 -4.60 -15.56 -30.16
C ALA A 191 -3.21 -16.13 -30.54
N ARG A 192 -2.63 -17.01 -29.70
CA ARG A 192 -1.37 -17.69 -30.03
C ARG A 192 -1.53 -18.65 -31.21
N SER A 193 -2.63 -19.41 -31.28
CA SER A 193 -2.89 -20.27 -32.44
C SER A 193 -3.12 -19.47 -33.71
N ASP A 194 -3.88 -18.37 -33.61
CA ASP A 194 -4.23 -17.53 -34.75
C ASP A 194 -3.01 -16.76 -35.26
N ASN A 195 -2.16 -16.25 -34.37
CA ASN A 195 -0.92 -15.59 -34.75
C ASN A 195 0.08 -16.58 -35.38
N ARG A 196 0.18 -17.82 -34.87
CA ARG A 196 0.98 -18.86 -35.52
C ARG A 196 0.48 -19.14 -36.94
N ARG A 197 -0.84 -19.22 -37.15
CA ARG A 197 -1.45 -19.39 -38.47
C ARG A 197 -1.17 -18.19 -39.39
N LEU A 198 -1.29 -16.96 -38.87
CA LEU A 198 -1.01 -15.73 -39.60
C LEU A 198 0.47 -15.68 -40.05
N LEU A 199 1.40 -15.97 -39.15
CA LEU A 199 2.83 -16.05 -39.45
C LEU A 199 3.15 -17.12 -40.50
N SER A 200 2.47 -18.28 -40.45
CA SER A 200 2.62 -19.34 -41.45
C SER A 200 1.97 -18.98 -42.80
N SER A 201 0.91 -18.16 -42.81
CA SER A 201 0.21 -17.72 -44.02
C SER A 201 0.91 -16.56 -44.73
N MET A 202 1.63 -15.69 -44.02
CA MET A 202 2.19 -14.45 -44.59
C MET A 202 3.59 -14.59 -45.19
N GLY A 203 4.27 -15.74 -45.03
CA GLY A 203 5.61 -15.96 -45.63
C GLY A 203 6.66 -14.89 -45.25
N GLU A 204 7.67 -14.71 -46.10
CA GLU A 204 8.80 -13.77 -45.92
C GLU A 204 8.45 -12.28 -46.14
N THR A 205 7.24 -11.95 -46.61
CA THR A 205 6.88 -10.57 -47.01
C THR A 205 6.42 -9.66 -45.86
N SER A 206 6.46 -10.15 -44.62
CA SER A 206 5.92 -9.47 -43.42
C SER A 206 6.93 -8.64 -42.62
N SER A 207 8.22 -8.66 -42.99
CA SER A 207 9.31 -8.23 -42.11
C SER A 207 9.34 -6.74 -41.78
N VAL A 208 8.70 -5.87 -42.56
CA VAL A 208 8.84 -4.40 -42.44
C VAL A 208 7.59 -3.68 -41.90
N PHE A 209 6.37 -4.07 -42.30
CA PHE A 209 5.16 -3.28 -41.99
C PHE A 209 4.37 -3.73 -40.76
N PHE A 210 4.43 -5.02 -40.39
CA PHE A 210 3.71 -5.59 -39.23
C PHE A 210 4.64 -6.47 -38.41
N LYS A 211 5.69 -5.88 -37.85
CA LYS A 211 6.60 -6.58 -36.95
C LYS A 211 5.89 -6.88 -35.63
N VAL A 212 5.19 -8.01 -35.58
CA VAL A 212 4.45 -8.45 -34.40
C VAL A 212 5.44 -8.63 -33.25
N ASN A 213 5.22 -7.95 -32.12
CA ASN A 213 6.07 -8.10 -30.95
C ASN A 213 5.96 -9.53 -30.40
N ARG A 214 6.95 -10.38 -30.71
CA ARG A 214 7.00 -11.79 -30.31
C ARG A 214 6.95 -11.97 -28.79
N LEU A 215 7.43 -10.98 -28.03
CA LEU A 215 7.45 -11.01 -26.56
C LEU A 215 6.07 -10.78 -25.95
N LYS A 216 5.24 -9.92 -26.57
CA LYS A 216 3.93 -9.52 -26.05
C LYS A 216 2.99 -10.71 -25.83
N HIS A 217 3.10 -11.76 -26.65
CA HIS A 217 2.28 -12.97 -26.51
C HIS A 217 2.74 -13.93 -25.41
N ARG A 218 3.93 -13.70 -24.82
CA ARG A 218 4.51 -14.52 -23.75
C ARG A 218 4.41 -13.84 -22.38
N GLU A 219 3.81 -12.65 -22.32
CA GLU A 219 3.60 -11.92 -21.08
C GLU A 219 2.66 -12.68 -20.14
N LYS A 220 2.99 -12.63 -18.85
CA LYS A 220 2.22 -13.23 -17.76
C LYS A 220 1.14 -12.28 -17.27
N MET A 221 0.10 -12.83 -16.67
CA MET A 221 -0.99 -12.04 -16.11
C MET A 221 -0.55 -11.36 -14.82
N ILE A 222 -0.62 -10.03 -14.80
CA ILE A 222 -0.19 -9.20 -13.66
C ILE A 222 -1.25 -8.16 -13.30
N LYS A 223 -1.32 -7.80 -12.02
CA LYS A 223 -2.23 -6.79 -11.47
C LYS A 223 -1.44 -5.62 -10.89
N PHE A 224 -1.92 -4.42 -11.16
CA PHE A 224 -1.45 -3.20 -10.51
C PHE A 224 -2.23 -2.97 -9.22
N ALA A 225 -1.53 -2.91 -8.09
CA ALA A 225 -2.15 -2.68 -6.78
C ALA A 225 -1.22 -1.90 -5.84
N ARG A 226 -1.74 -1.51 -4.68
CA ARG A 226 -0.97 -0.74 -3.70
C ARG A 226 0.13 -1.63 -3.10
N SER A 227 1.37 -1.14 -3.09
CA SER A 227 2.52 -1.88 -2.58
C SER A 227 2.84 -1.54 -1.13
N ARG A 228 3.38 -2.53 -0.42
CA ARG A 228 3.96 -2.36 0.93
C ARG A 228 5.34 -1.70 0.89
N ILE A 229 6.07 -1.87 -0.21
CA ILE A 229 7.42 -1.34 -0.40
C ILE A 229 7.33 0.16 -0.68
N HIS A 230 6.70 0.50 -1.81
CA HIS A 230 6.61 1.87 -2.25
C HIS A 230 5.40 2.05 -3.16
N GLY A 231 4.56 3.03 -2.83
CA GLY A 231 3.54 3.49 -3.76
C GLY A 231 2.67 2.35 -4.30
N TRP A 232 2.87 2.06 -5.57
CA TRP A 232 2.20 1.00 -6.30
C TRP A 232 3.18 -0.10 -6.65
N GLY A 233 2.68 -1.33 -6.75
CA GLY A 233 3.43 -2.51 -7.11
C GLY A 233 2.69 -3.35 -8.14
N ILE A 234 3.41 -4.35 -8.64
CA ILE A 234 2.90 -5.32 -9.60
C ILE A 234 2.80 -6.68 -8.92
N TYR A 235 1.64 -7.32 -9.02
CA TYR A 235 1.34 -8.59 -8.38
C TYR A 235 1.02 -9.65 -9.43
N ALA A 236 1.47 -10.88 -9.20
CA ALA A 236 1.19 -12.00 -10.09
C ALA A 236 -0.28 -12.45 -9.97
N LEU A 237 -1.01 -12.56 -11.08
CA LEU A 237 -2.39 -13.09 -11.09
C LEU A 237 -2.45 -14.60 -11.36
N GLU A 238 -1.31 -15.20 -11.70
CA GLU A 238 -1.12 -16.63 -11.92
C GLU A 238 0.18 -17.08 -11.24
N ALA A 239 0.34 -18.38 -11.02
CA ALA A 239 1.60 -18.92 -10.53
C ALA A 239 2.64 -18.91 -11.66
N ILE A 240 3.84 -18.40 -11.37
CA ILE A 240 4.92 -18.25 -12.36
C ILE A 240 6.09 -19.13 -11.93
N ALA A 241 6.52 -20.02 -12.82
CA ALA A 241 7.63 -20.93 -12.54
C ALA A 241 8.98 -20.23 -12.66
N PRO A 242 10.07 -20.70 -12.00
CA PRO A 242 11.40 -20.14 -12.15
C PRO A 242 11.88 -20.14 -13.61
N GLY A 243 12.54 -19.06 -14.03
CA GLY A 243 13.10 -18.91 -15.38
C GLY A 243 12.09 -18.53 -16.47
N GLU A 244 10.81 -18.33 -16.11
CA GLU A 244 9.80 -17.88 -17.05
C GLU A 244 9.89 -16.37 -17.31
N MET A 245 9.57 -15.99 -18.54
CA MET A 245 9.40 -14.58 -18.89
C MET A 245 8.11 -14.05 -18.26
N ILE A 246 8.19 -12.87 -17.64
CA ILE A 246 7.05 -12.20 -17.03
C ILE A 246 6.54 -11.09 -17.96
N VAL A 247 7.37 -10.08 -18.20
CA VAL A 247 6.99 -8.88 -18.96
C VAL A 247 8.21 -8.21 -19.57
N GLU A 248 8.04 -7.58 -20.73
CA GLU A 248 9.05 -6.69 -21.32
C GLU A 248 9.02 -5.34 -20.60
N TYR A 249 10.18 -4.73 -20.31
CA TYR A 249 10.22 -3.35 -19.83
C TYR A 249 10.20 -2.40 -21.02
N VAL A 250 9.04 -1.80 -21.29
CA VAL A 250 8.82 -0.96 -22.47
C VAL A 250 8.90 0.51 -22.10
N GLY A 251 9.65 1.27 -22.91
CA GLY A 251 9.69 2.72 -22.84
C GLY A 251 10.39 3.34 -24.05
N GLN A 252 10.65 4.64 -24.00
CA GLN A 252 11.35 5.35 -25.07
C GLN A 252 12.85 5.08 -24.97
N LYS A 253 13.44 4.55 -26.05
CA LYS A 253 14.90 4.40 -26.16
C LYS A 253 15.55 5.76 -26.43
N ILE A 254 16.47 6.17 -25.55
CA ILE A 254 17.17 7.45 -25.59
C ILE A 254 18.67 7.25 -25.35
N ARG A 255 19.47 8.24 -25.76
CA ARG A 255 20.91 8.29 -25.45
C ARG A 255 21.13 8.75 -23.99
N PRO A 256 22.23 8.34 -23.33
CA PRO A 256 22.53 8.73 -21.95
C PRO A 256 22.51 10.24 -21.71
N THR A 257 23.09 11.02 -22.63
CA THR A 257 23.11 12.49 -22.53
C THR A 257 21.71 13.11 -22.48
N VAL A 258 20.75 12.50 -23.19
CA VAL A 258 19.34 12.92 -23.16
C VAL A 258 18.66 12.45 -21.87
N ALA A 259 19.04 11.29 -21.35
CA ALA A 259 18.53 10.76 -20.08
C ALA A 259 18.90 11.69 -18.91
N ASP A 260 20.17 12.10 -18.82
CA ASP A 260 20.66 12.98 -17.75
C ASP A 260 19.97 14.37 -17.79
N GLU A 261 19.73 14.91 -18.99
CA GLU A 261 18.97 16.16 -19.16
C GLU A 261 17.49 15.99 -18.78
N ARG A 262 16.88 14.85 -19.10
CA ARG A 262 15.50 14.55 -18.71
C ARG A 262 15.35 14.38 -17.22
N GLU A 263 16.29 13.68 -16.58
CA GLU A 263 16.33 13.50 -15.14
C GLU A 263 16.36 14.85 -14.41
N ARG A 264 17.28 15.74 -14.80
CA ARG A 264 17.35 17.11 -14.28
C ARG A 264 16.03 17.86 -14.44
N ARG A 265 15.35 17.68 -15.57
CA ARG A 265 14.04 18.31 -15.86
C ARG A 265 12.90 17.70 -15.03
N TYR A 266 12.93 16.40 -14.76
CA TYR A 266 11.94 15.75 -13.90
C TYR A 266 12.09 16.23 -12.46
N ILE A 267 13.32 16.27 -11.95
CA ILE A 267 13.64 16.80 -10.63
C ILE A 267 13.21 18.27 -10.51
N SER A 268 13.49 19.11 -11.50
CA SER A 268 13.11 20.54 -11.46
C SER A 268 11.60 20.78 -11.49
N LYS A 269 10.83 19.82 -12.05
CA LYS A 269 9.36 19.81 -12.00
C LYS A 269 8.79 19.27 -10.69
N GLY A 270 9.64 18.81 -9.77
CA GLY A 270 9.22 18.17 -8.52
C GLY A 270 8.70 16.74 -8.73
N MET A 271 9.14 16.07 -9.80
CA MET A 271 8.87 14.65 -9.99
C MET A 271 9.99 13.84 -9.32
N ASP A 272 9.68 13.28 -8.16
CA ASP A 272 10.64 12.50 -7.35
C ASP A 272 10.79 11.04 -7.84
N SER A 273 10.26 10.68 -9.00
CA SER A 273 10.31 9.30 -9.53
C SER A 273 10.74 9.31 -11.00
N SER A 274 12.03 9.02 -11.25
CA SER A 274 12.58 8.79 -12.58
C SER A 274 12.48 7.30 -12.95
N TYR A 275 11.97 6.99 -14.15
CA TYR A 275 11.80 5.61 -14.63
C TYR A 275 12.79 5.29 -15.75
N LEU A 276 14.08 5.41 -15.44
CA LEU A 276 15.18 5.23 -16.38
C LEU A 276 15.85 3.86 -16.18
N PHE A 277 15.99 3.09 -17.26
CA PHE A 277 16.65 1.79 -17.25
C PHE A 277 17.86 1.81 -18.20
N ARG A 278 19.07 1.67 -17.67
CA ARG A 278 20.30 1.62 -18.49
C ARG A 278 20.48 0.21 -19.06
N ILE A 279 20.51 0.08 -20.39
CA ILE A 279 20.76 -1.21 -21.07
C ILE A 279 22.27 -1.38 -21.31
N ASP A 280 22.90 -0.35 -21.88
CA ASP A 280 24.30 -0.31 -22.26
C ASP A 280 24.88 1.10 -22.02
N CYS A 281 26.15 1.30 -22.37
CA CYS A 281 26.80 2.62 -22.41
C CYS A 281 26.08 3.65 -23.28
N ASP A 282 25.40 3.23 -24.36
CA ASP A 282 24.80 4.16 -25.35
C ASP A 282 23.27 4.18 -25.34
N ASN A 283 22.63 3.30 -24.57
CA ASN A 283 21.19 3.06 -24.67
C ASN A 283 20.54 3.04 -23.28
N VAL A 284 19.56 3.93 -23.09
CA VAL A 284 18.73 4.02 -21.89
C VAL A 284 17.26 3.94 -22.30
N ILE A 285 16.43 3.24 -21.54
CA ILE A 285 14.97 3.21 -21.72
C ILE A 285 14.33 4.14 -20.71
N ASP A 286 13.55 5.10 -21.18
CA ASP A 286 12.77 6.02 -20.35
C ASP A 286 11.28 5.66 -20.40
N ALA A 287 10.72 5.20 -19.28
CA ALA A 287 9.32 4.82 -19.14
C ALA A 287 8.46 5.87 -18.40
N THR A 288 9.00 7.07 -18.18
CA THR A 288 8.37 8.12 -17.36
C THR A 288 7.05 8.59 -17.99
N ASN A 289 7.09 8.97 -19.27
CA ASN A 289 5.92 9.43 -20.00
C ASN A 289 5.27 8.33 -20.86
N MET A 290 6.08 7.46 -21.47
CA MET A 290 5.64 6.42 -22.39
C MET A 290 6.23 5.08 -21.93
N GLY A 291 5.39 4.17 -21.46
CA GLY A 291 5.83 2.85 -21.02
C GLY A 291 4.67 1.93 -20.69
N ASN A 292 4.98 0.75 -20.18
CA ASN A 292 3.98 -0.23 -19.73
C ASN A 292 3.98 -0.37 -18.20
N PHE A 293 3.20 -1.34 -17.69
CA PHE A 293 3.08 -1.58 -16.25
C PHE A 293 4.39 -2.02 -15.57
N ALA A 294 5.40 -2.48 -16.33
CA ALA A 294 6.67 -2.93 -15.78
C ALA A 294 7.43 -1.83 -15.01
N ARG A 295 7.14 -0.54 -15.28
CA ARG A 295 7.73 0.59 -14.54
C ARG A 295 7.36 0.63 -13.06
N PHE A 296 6.32 -0.11 -12.65
CA PHE A 296 5.84 -0.16 -11.27
C PHE A 296 6.35 -1.39 -10.51
N ILE A 297 7.26 -2.17 -11.09
CA ILE A 297 7.90 -3.28 -10.39
C ILE A 297 8.92 -2.67 -9.42
N ASN A 298 8.74 -2.92 -8.13
CA ASN A 298 9.54 -2.31 -7.07
C ASN A 298 10.89 -3.00 -6.86
N HIS A 299 11.76 -2.28 -6.16
CA HIS A 299 13.02 -2.83 -5.68
C HIS A 299 12.83 -3.76 -4.47
N SER A 300 13.55 -4.89 -4.48
CA SER A 300 13.82 -5.67 -3.27
C SER A 300 15.29 -6.07 -3.19
N CYS A 301 15.88 -6.03 -2.00
CA CYS A 301 17.22 -6.58 -1.74
C CYS A 301 17.23 -8.11 -1.78
N GLN A 302 16.07 -8.75 -1.63
CA GLN A 302 15.87 -10.18 -1.85
C GLN A 302 14.79 -10.36 -2.94
N PRO A 303 15.15 -10.15 -4.21
CA PRO A 303 14.18 -10.14 -5.29
C PRO A 303 13.77 -11.55 -5.73
N ASN A 304 12.52 -11.69 -6.18
CA ASN A 304 12.02 -12.89 -6.84
C ASN A 304 12.21 -12.87 -8.37
N CYS A 305 12.61 -11.74 -8.95
CA CYS A 305 12.86 -11.58 -10.39
C CYS A 305 14.24 -10.97 -10.69
N TYR A 306 14.67 -11.11 -11.94
CA TYR A 306 15.84 -10.42 -12.48
C TYR A 306 15.55 -9.87 -13.87
N ALA A 307 16.19 -8.76 -14.22
CA ALA A 307 16.13 -8.17 -15.54
C ALA A 307 17.25 -8.72 -16.42
N LYS A 308 16.96 -8.99 -17.69
CA LYS A 308 17.94 -9.43 -18.68
C LYS A 308 17.78 -8.65 -19.99
N ALA A 309 18.91 -8.17 -20.53
CA ALA A 309 18.96 -7.61 -21.88
C ALA A 309 18.93 -8.74 -22.91
N VAL A 310 17.97 -8.70 -23.83
CA VAL A 310 17.79 -9.66 -24.92
C VAL A 310 17.81 -8.91 -26.24
N VAL A 311 18.55 -9.45 -27.23
CA VAL A 311 18.56 -8.91 -28.59
C VAL A 311 17.44 -9.55 -29.38
N LEU A 312 16.50 -8.74 -29.87
CA LEU A 312 15.44 -9.16 -30.77
C LEU A 312 15.49 -8.31 -32.03
N ASP A 313 15.63 -8.98 -33.17
CA ASP A 313 15.65 -8.36 -34.49
C ASP A 313 16.67 -7.21 -34.61
N GLY A 314 17.85 -7.39 -34.00
CA GLY A 314 18.95 -6.41 -33.99
C GLY A 314 18.84 -5.33 -32.90
N GLU A 315 17.75 -5.31 -32.13
CA GLU A 315 17.53 -4.32 -31.06
C GLU A 315 17.61 -4.96 -29.67
N LYS A 316 18.37 -4.34 -28.77
CA LYS A 316 18.39 -4.73 -27.36
C LYS A 316 17.13 -4.24 -26.65
N ARG A 317 16.48 -5.15 -25.93
CA ARG A 317 15.28 -4.94 -25.12
C ARG A 317 15.50 -5.52 -23.73
N ILE A 318 14.81 -4.98 -22.73
CA ILE A 318 14.88 -5.46 -21.35
C ILE A 318 13.68 -6.35 -21.07
N VAL A 319 13.93 -7.55 -20.57
CA VAL A 319 12.89 -8.52 -20.23
C VAL A 319 13.07 -8.95 -18.79
N ILE A 320 11.97 -8.98 -18.04
CA ILE A 320 11.94 -9.44 -16.65
C ILE A 320 11.63 -10.93 -16.62
N TYR A 321 12.49 -11.68 -15.95
CA TYR A 321 12.36 -13.12 -15.74
C TYR A 321 12.20 -13.44 -14.26
N SER A 322 11.46 -14.50 -13.95
CA SER A 322 11.37 -15.04 -12.60
C SER A 322 12.69 -15.73 -12.21
N LYS A 323 13.18 -15.42 -11.01
CA LYS A 323 14.32 -16.09 -10.38
C LYS A 323 13.86 -17.31 -9.57
N THR A 324 12.74 -17.16 -8.87
CA THR A 324 12.13 -18.18 -8.01
C THR A 324 10.71 -18.47 -8.48
N GLN A 325 10.07 -19.48 -7.90
CA GLN A 325 8.64 -19.69 -8.07
C GLN A 325 7.93 -18.49 -7.43
N ILE A 326 6.98 -17.89 -8.16
CA ILE A 326 6.15 -16.79 -7.68
C ILE A 326 4.73 -17.31 -7.55
N SER A 327 4.16 -17.17 -6.35
CA SER A 327 2.79 -17.59 -6.10
C SER A 327 1.79 -16.55 -6.58
N LYS A 328 0.56 -17.00 -6.82
CA LYS A 328 -0.56 -16.12 -7.15
C LYS A 328 -0.76 -15.11 -6.02
N GLY A 329 -0.81 -13.83 -6.35
CA GLY A 329 -0.99 -12.72 -5.41
C GLY A 329 0.32 -12.13 -4.88
N GLU A 330 1.48 -12.73 -5.15
CA GLU A 330 2.78 -12.25 -4.67
C GLU A 330 3.26 -11.02 -5.46
N GLU A 331 3.94 -10.09 -4.78
CA GLU A 331 4.54 -8.90 -5.41
C GLU A 331 5.79 -9.27 -6.22
N ILE A 332 5.82 -8.85 -7.48
CA ILE A 332 6.97 -9.02 -8.38
C ILE A 332 7.99 -7.92 -8.05
N THR A 333 9.24 -8.30 -7.78
CA THR A 333 10.32 -7.39 -7.39
C THR A 333 11.65 -7.75 -8.04
N TYR A 334 12.51 -6.77 -8.32
CA TYR A 334 13.87 -7.01 -8.82
C TYR A 334 14.91 -6.10 -8.15
N ASP A 335 16.19 -6.42 -8.28
CA ASP A 335 17.27 -5.54 -7.81
C ASP A 335 17.49 -4.41 -8.83
N TYR A 336 17.38 -3.15 -8.40
CA TYR A 336 17.59 -2.00 -9.26
C TYR A 336 19.07 -1.80 -9.60
N ASN A 337 19.99 -2.35 -8.79
CA ASN A 337 21.43 -2.23 -8.97
C ASN A 337 21.87 -0.76 -9.18
N PHE A 338 21.39 0.15 -8.34
CA PHE A 338 21.90 1.51 -8.39
C PHE A 338 23.40 1.53 -8.07
N PRO A 339 24.20 2.32 -8.81
CA PRO A 339 25.59 2.52 -8.46
C PRO A 339 25.69 3.13 -7.07
N VAL A 340 26.68 2.65 -6.30
CA VAL A 340 26.91 3.12 -4.94
C VAL A 340 27.42 4.56 -4.98
N GLU A 341 26.67 5.48 -4.39
CA GLU A 341 27.03 6.89 -4.26
C GLU A 341 27.15 7.24 -2.78
N GLU A 342 28.25 7.91 -2.39
CA GLU A 342 28.52 8.19 -0.97
C GLU A 342 27.68 9.36 -0.42
N GLU A 343 27.23 10.28 -1.28
CA GLU A 343 26.68 11.57 -0.88
C GLU A 343 25.14 11.55 -0.77
N ASP A 344 24.44 10.80 -1.62
CA ASP A 344 22.97 10.80 -1.72
C ASP A 344 22.36 9.41 -1.48
N LYS A 345 22.48 8.90 -0.26
CA LYS A 345 21.92 7.59 0.11
C LYS A 345 20.40 7.58 0.14
N VAL A 346 19.78 6.75 -0.68
CA VAL A 346 18.33 6.56 -0.74
C VAL A 346 17.93 5.37 0.14
N GLU A 347 17.06 5.60 1.12
CA GLU A 347 16.60 4.55 2.03
C GLU A 347 15.84 3.43 1.30
N CYS A 348 16.24 2.18 1.56
CA CYS A 348 15.54 1.02 1.04
C CYS A 348 14.37 0.64 1.95
N LEU A 349 13.20 0.51 1.32
CA LEU A 349 11.92 0.27 2.00
C LEU A 349 11.35 -1.14 1.76
N CYS A 350 12.16 -2.06 1.22
CA CYS A 350 11.69 -3.38 0.80
C CYS A 350 11.26 -4.31 1.95
N GLY A 351 11.74 -4.09 3.17
CA GLY A 351 11.38 -4.91 4.34
C GLY A 351 11.96 -6.33 4.35
N ALA A 352 12.84 -6.68 3.41
CA ALA A 352 13.49 -7.99 3.37
C ALA A 352 14.37 -8.22 4.62
N PRO A 353 14.47 -9.46 5.14
CA PRO A 353 15.27 -9.77 6.33
C PRO A 353 16.76 -9.45 6.15
N SER A 354 17.28 -9.62 4.93
CA SER A 354 18.67 -9.28 4.55
C SER A 354 18.75 -7.97 3.74
N CYS A 355 17.95 -6.97 4.11
CA CYS A 355 17.95 -5.67 3.43
C CYS A 355 19.27 -4.91 3.64
N ARG A 356 19.80 -4.29 2.57
CA ARG A 356 21.00 -3.43 2.61
C ARG A 356 20.78 -2.12 3.38
N GLY A 357 19.54 -1.72 3.62
CA GLY A 357 19.16 -0.46 4.25
C GLY A 357 19.13 0.73 3.28
N THR A 358 19.96 0.72 2.23
CA THR A 358 19.95 1.71 1.14
C THR A 358 19.80 1.04 -0.22
N LEU A 359 19.30 1.81 -1.19
CA LEU A 359 19.12 1.43 -2.58
C LEU A 359 20.42 1.54 -3.39
N ASN A 360 21.27 2.49 -3.00
CA ASN A 360 22.62 2.75 -3.47
C ASN A 360 23.64 2.59 -2.35
#